data_AF-A0A6V8SHZ9-F1
#
_entry.id   AF-A0A6V8SHZ9-F1
#
_cell.length_a   1.000
_cell.length_b   1.000
_cell.length_c   1.000
_cell.angle_alpha   90.00
_cell.angle_beta   90.00
_cell.angle_gamma   90.00
#
_symmetry.space_group_name_H-M   'P 1'
#
loop_
_entity.id
_entity.type
_entity.pdbx_description
1 polymer ?
#
loop_
_entity_poly.entity_id
_entity_poly.type
_entity_poly.pdbx_seq_one_letter_code
_entity_poly.pdbx_strand_id
1 'polypeptide(L)'
;MSIEENFNRAFNLPDSLRGKNIVSEKIIPTVCSVKIMLDKLREKAGEYANLEQWEKRSYKNYNIEEIKNQLILADEEERIGLLRKHILENDFSYLGASPFDIYIVAYVAENIGPGKTTFINFCFDNGMAGTENSANAIYQVGKGDGIYLKLLNKDGTVKDWNFFRQWIRINEEEPQTVEEEAKIKIYNKLVRDYIPEIIMKSGKNCIVSKANNEEKFSKLKNKLTEEVQEFMEAENLEELADVMEVLFALANSLGYSEDDLMSMRAKKREARGGFEEGIILEKVYEK
;
A
#
# COMPACT_ATOMS: atom_id res chain seq x y z
N MET A 1 -9.98 11.61 26.90
CA MET A 1 -9.58 11.27 25.53
C MET A 1 -10.61 11.85 24.59
N SER A 2 -10.16 12.58 23.57
CA SER A 2 -11.06 13.19 22.58
C SER A 2 -11.61 12.11 21.62
N ILE A 3 -12.73 12.41 20.97
CA ILE A 3 -13.32 11.54 19.93
C ILE A 3 -12.35 11.36 18.76
N GLU A 4 -11.57 12.40 18.45
CA GLU A 4 -10.49 12.40 17.46
C GLU A 4 -9.37 11.39 17.79
N GLU A 5 -8.94 11.31 19.06
CA GLU A 5 -7.93 10.34 19.52
C GLU A 5 -8.43 8.88 19.40
N ASN A 6 -9.73 8.65 19.60
CA ASN A 6 -10.35 7.33 19.43
C ASN A 6 -10.55 6.94 17.96
N PHE A 7 -10.89 7.90 17.10
CA PHE A 7 -11.09 7.67 15.67
C PHE A 7 -9.77 7.40 14.93
N ASN A 8 -8.72 8.15 15.26
CA ASN A 8 -7.38 7.94 14.69
C ASN A 8 -6.81 6.55 15.05
N ARG A 9 -7.20 5.98 16.19
CA ARG A 9 -6.84 4.60 16.58
C ARG A 9 -7.52 3.49 15.78
N ALA A 10 -8.61 3.80 15.06
CA ALA A 10 -9.39 2.82 14.30
C ALA A 10 -9.07 2.79 12.80
N PHE A 11 -8.25 3.74 12.31
CA PHE A 11 -7.88 3.84 10.90
C PHE A 11 -6.54 3.15 10.66
N ASN A 12 -6.58 1.96 10.06
CA ASN A 12 -5.37 1.23 9.68
C ASN A 12 -4.84 1.77 8.34
N LEU A 13 -3.56 2.10 8.30
CA LEU A 13 -2.90 2.47 7.04
C LEU A 13 -2.84 1.23 6.13
N PRO A 14 -3.28 1.31 4.86
CA PRO A 14 -3.20 0.18 3.94
C PRO A 14 -1.75 -0.19 3.58
N ASP A 15 -1.56 -1.45 3.20
CA ASP A 15 -0.28 -2.03 2.75
C ASP A 15 0.16 -1.57 1.36
N SER A 16 -0.62 -0.71 0.73
CA SER A 16 -0.36 -0.15 -0.58
C SER A 16 -0.68 1.34 -0.60
N LEU A 17 0.17 2.10 -1.29
CA LEU A 17 -0.03 3.52 -1.53
C LEU A 17 0.26 3.80 -2.99
N ARG A 18 -0.77 4.24 -3.73
CA ARG A 18 -0.68 4.68 -5.13
C ARG A 18 0.05 3.68 -6.05
N GLY A 19 -0.36 2.42 -5.98
CA GLY A 19 0.20 1.35 -6.81
C GLY A 19 1.53 0.78 -6.31
N LYS A 20 2.15 1.33 -5.26
CA LYS A 20 3.29 0.71 -4.58
C LYS A 20 2.83 -0.06 -3.36
N ASN A 21 3.20 -1.34 -3.29
CA ASN A 21 2.98 -2.17 -2.12
C ASN A 21 4.20 -2.08 -1.19
N ILE A 22 3.97 -1.94 0.11
CA ILE A 22 5.05 -1.73 1.09
C ILE A 22 5.88 -2.99 1.34
N VAL A 23 5.35 -4.20 1.12
CA VAL A 23 6.03 -5.47 1.44
C VAL A 23 6.69 -6.13 0.23
N SER A 24 6.35 -5.75 -1.00
CA SER A 24 6.94 -6.35 -2.22
C SER A 24 8.05 -5.52 -2.86
N GLU A 25 8.23 -4.27 -2.45
CA GLU A 25 9.19 -3.34 -3.07
C GLU A 25 10.55 -3.39 -2.39
N LYS A 26 11.60 -3.68 -3.17
CA LYS A 26 12.98 -3.55 -2.69
C LYS A 26 13.38 -2.08 -2.69
N ILE A 27 13.41 -1.46 -1.52
CA ILE A 27 13.70 -0.05 -1.38
C ILE A 27 15.19 0.18 -1.46
N ILE A 28 15.61 1.09 -2.34
CA ILE A 28 17.00 1.54 -2.40
C ILE A 28 17.19 2.60 -1.31
N PRO A 29 17.94 2.30 -0.24
CA PRO A 29 18.10 3.23 0.86
C PRO A 29 18.76 4.53 0.39
N THR A 30 18.27 5.63 0.93
CA THR A 30 18.88 6.95 0.82
C THR A 30 19.29 7.39 2.22
N VAL A 31 20.34 8.21 2.34
CA VAL A 31 20.87 8.68 3.64
C VAL A 31 20.68 10.19 3.85
N CYS A 32 20.04 10.87 2.89
CA CYS A 32 19.84 12.31 2.88
C CYS A 32 18.34 12.64 2.95
N SER A 33 17.93 13.33 4.01
CA SER A 33 16.56 13.82 4.20
C SER A 33 16.27 15.01 3.28
N VAL A 34 15.00 15.25 2.94
CA VAL A 34 14.54 16.37 2.12
C VAL A 34 14.94 17.70 2.76
N LYS A 35 14.89 17.81 4.09
CA LYS A 35 15.31 19.04 4.80
C LYS A 35 16.79 19.34 4.55
N ILE A 36 17.67 18.34 4.75
CA ILE A 36 19.11 18.50 4.56
C ILE A 36 19.41 18.86 3.11
N MET A 37 18.77 18.17 2.16
CA MET A 37 18.94 18.46 0.74
C MET A 37 18.50 19.89 0.39
N LEU A 38 17.37 20.38 0.91
CA LEU A 38 16.91 21.75 0.67
C LEU A 38 17.83 22.81 1.28
N ASP A 39 18.33 22.58 2.48
CA ASP A 39 19.30 23.48 3.14
C ASP A 39 20.58 23.59 2.29
N LYS A 40 21.07 22.45 1.79
CA LYS A 40 22.24 22.39 0.88
C LYS A 40 21.97 23.04 -0.47
N LEU A 41 20.79 22.82 -1.05
CA LEU A 41 20.38 23.45 -2.30
C LEU A 41 20.41 24.98 -2.16
N ARG A 42 19.96 25.53 -1.03
CA ARG A 42 20.02 26.98 -0.77
C ARG A 42 21.45 27.49 -0.58
N GLU A 43 22.29 26.76 0.16
CA GLU A 43 23.73 27.08 0.28
C GLU A 43 24.43 27.13 -1.08
N LYS A 44 23.96 26.33 -2.04
CA LYS A 44 24.46 26.30 -3.42
C LYS A 44 23.67 27.18 -4.39
N ALA A 45 22.91 28.16 -3.89
CA ALA A 45 22.14 29.11 -4.69
C ALA A 45 21.12 28.45 -5.67
N GLY A 46 20.62 27.26 -5.35
CA GLY A 46 19.68 26.53 -6.20
C GLY A 46 20.33 25.66 -7.29
N GLU A 47 21.66 25.60 -7.34
CA GLU A 47 22.37 24.91 -8.42
C GLU A 47 22.47 23.40 -8.15
N TYR A 48 21.59 22.61 -8.79
CA TYR A 48 21.60 21.15 -8.70
C TYR A 48 22.98 20.54 -9.02
N ALA A 49 23.72 21.11 -9.97
CA ALA A 49 25.04 20.64 -10.35
C ALA A 49 26.02 20.59 -9.16
N ASN A 50 25.85 21.51 -8.20
CA ASN A 50 26.73 21.70 -7.05
C ASN A 50 26.34 20.86 -5.83
N LEU A 51 25.27 20.06 -5.92
CA LEU A 51 24.89 19.10 -4.89
C LEU A 51 25.78 17.85 -4.92
N GLU A 52 25.99 17.26 -3.74
CA GLU A 52 26.66 15.97 -3.60
C GLU A 52 25.81 14.83 -4.15
N GLN A 53 26.43 13.70 -4.49
CA GLN A 53 25.70 12.59 -5.12
C GLN A 53 24.53 12.05 -4.27
N TRP A 54 24.67 12.05 -2.94
CA TRP A 54 23.60 11.61 -2.03
C TRP A 54 22.47 12.65 -1.88
N GLU A 55 22.77 13.95 -1.97
CA GLU A 55 21.77 15.03 -1.97
C GLU A 55 20.96 15.01 -3.26
N LYS A 56 21.64 14.80 -4.40
CA LYS A 56 21.01 14.65 -5.72
C LYS A 56 19.99 13.51 -5.76
N ARG A 57 20.17 12.46 -4.94
CA ARG A 57 19.21 11.36 -4.84
C ARG A 57 17.91 11.81 -4.18
N SER A 58 17.99 12.51 -3.05
CA SER A 58 16.80 13.09 -2.40
C SER A 58 16.11 14.11 -3.31
N TYR A 59 16.88 14.97 -3.96
CA TYR A 59 16.38 15.93 -4.94
C TYR A 59 15.53 15.28 -6.04
N LYS A 60 16.02 14.17 -6.61
CA LYS A 60 15.29 13.40 -7.63
C LYS A 60 14.08 12.68 -7.05
N ASN A 61 14.19 12.10 -5.86
CA ASN A 61 13.10 11.35 -5.24
C ASN A 61 11.88 12.20 -4.91
N TYR A 62 12.07 13.50 -4.66
CA TYR A 62 10.98 14.46 -4.49
C TYR A 62 10.67 15.27 -5.76
N ASN A 63 11.30 14.92 -6.88
CA ASN A 63 11.28 15.67 -8.13
C ASN A 63 11.34 17.20 -7.95
N ILE A 64 12.33 17.64 -7.16
CA ILE A 64 12.44 19.02 -6.72
C ILE A 64 12.60 20.00 -7.87
N GLU A 65 13.11 19.58 -9.03
CA GLU A 65 13.29 20.45 -10.20
C GLU A 65 12.02 21.21 -10.58
N GLU A 66 10.85 20.55 -10.51
CA GLU A 66 9.57 21.15 -10.88
C GLU A 66 9.19 22.32 -9.97
N ILE A 67 9.45 22.17 -8.66
CA ILE A 67 9.02 23.12 -7.63
C ILE A 67 10.17 23.96 -7.05
N LYS A 68 11.40 23.76 -7.54
CA LYS A 68 12.65 24.35 -7.02
C LYS A 68 12.55 25.85 -6.81
N ASN A 69 12.09 26.59 -7.82
CA ASN A 69 12.07 28.05 -7.79
C ASN A 69 11.15 28.56 -6.67
N GLN A 70 10.03 27.88 -6.42
CA GLN A 70 9.12 28.21 -5.33
C GLN A 70 9.77 27.88 -3.97
N LEU A 71 10.39 26.71 -3.86
CA LEU A 71 11.02 26.23 -2.62
C LEU A 71 12.20 27.08 -2.13
N ILE A 72 12.99 27.63 -3.05
CA ILE A 72 14.18 28.46 -2.72
C ILE A 72 13.77 29.82 -2.15
N LEU A 73 12.70 30.40 -2.69
CA LEU A 73 12.18 31.69 -2.29
C LEU A 73 11.30 31.60 -1.03
N ALA A 74 10.65 30.46 -0.83
CA ALA A 74 9.78 30.17 0.29
C ALA A 74 10.52 30.15 1.64
N ASP A 75 9.83 30.64 2.68
CA ASP A 75 10.22 30.36 4.05
C ASP A 75 10.02 28.89 4.41
N GLU A 76 10.33 28.49 5.65
CA GLU A 76 10.26 27.09 6.05
C GLU A 76 8.83 26.54 6.07
N GLU A 77 7.85 27.34 6.48
CA GLU A 77 6.45 26.92 6.59
C GLU A 77 5.82 26.76 5.20
N GLU A 78 6.05 27.75 4.33
CA GLU A 78 5.64 27.72 2.93
C GLU A 78 6.26 26.52 2.20
N ARG A 79 7.54 26.23 2.48
CA ARG A 79 8.23 25.09 1.88
C ARG A 79 7.62 23.75 2.28
N ILE A 80 7.25 23.60 3.55
CA ILE A 80 6.53 22.42 4.04
C ILE A 80 5.19 22.29 3.31
N GLY A 81 4.43 23.39 3.17
CA GLY A 81 3.17 23.41 2.44
C GLY A 81 3.32 22.98 0.97
N LEU A 82 4.31 23.55 0.26
CA LEU A 82 4.61 23.23 -1.14
C LEU A 82 4.98 21.76 -1.33
N LEU A 83 5.86 21.21 -0.48
CA LEU A 83 6.26 19.80 -0.57
C LEU A 83 5.09 18.86 -0.29
N ARG A 84 4.29 19.16 0.75
CA ARG A 84 3.10 18.36 1.07
C ARG A 84 2.13 18.33 -0.11
N LYS A 85 1.81 19.50 -0.67
CA LYS A 85 0.96 19.61 -1.86
C LYS A 85 1.53 18.81 -3.03
N HIS A 86 2.83 18.98 -3.33
CA HIS A 86 3.50 18.28 -4.41
C HIS A 86 3.49 16.75 -4.25
N ILE A 87 3.67 16.25 -3.02
CA ILE A 87 3.57 14.82 -2.69
C ILE A 87 2.13 14.32 -2.93
N LEU A 88 1.13 15.12 -2.54
CA LEU A 88 -0.25 14.76 -2.80
C LEU A 88 -0.54 14.77 -4.31
N GLU A 89 -0.06 15.73 -5.09
CA GLU A 89 -0.44 15.82 -6.51
C GLU A 89 0.21 14.76 -7.42
N ASN A 90 1.23 14.02 -6.96
CA ASN A 90 2.03 13.14 -7.81
C ASN A 90 2.15 11.69 -7.29
N ASP A 91 2.15 10.71 -8.19
CA ASP A 91 2.36 9.30 -7.84
C ASP A 91 3.86 8.94 -7.69
N PHE A 92 4.15 7.68 -7.34
CA PHE A 92 5.53 7.19 -7.17
C PHE A 92 6.19 6.65 -8.45
N SER A 93 5.55 6.83 -9.61
CA SER A 93 6.25 6.76 -10.90
C SER A 93 6.95 8.09 -11.18
N TYR A 94 6.34 9.19 -10.71
CA TYR A 94 6.89 10.53 -10.79
C TYR A 94 7.83 10.86 -9.62
N LEU A 95 7.39 10.52 -8.41
CA LEU A 95 8.20 10.62 -7.19
C LEU A 95 9.04 9.35 -7.02
N GLY A 96 10.22 9.48 -6.42
CA GLY A 96 11.08 8.35 -6.07
C GLY A 96 10.70 7.71 -4.72
N ALA A 97 11.66 6.99 -4.14
CA ALA A 97 11.42 6.19 -2.94
C ALA A 97 11.32 7.02 -1.63
N SER A 98 12.01 8.16 -1.53
CA SER A 98 12.09 8.89 -0.25
C SER A 98 10.76 9.36 0.34
N PRO A 99 9.80 9.92 -0.43
CA PRO A 99 8.49 10.20 0.13
C PRO A 99 7.77 8.92 0.58
N PHE A 100 7.96 7.79 -0.10
CA PHE A 100 7.36 6.50 0.29
C PHE A 100 7.92 5.99 1.63
N ASP A 101 9.19 6.27 1.95
CA ASP A 101 9.79 5.91 3.23
C ASP A 101 9.01 6.50 4.42
N ILE A 102 8.43 7.71 4.27
CA ILE A 102 7.57 8.33 5.29
C ILE A 102 6.36 7.44 5.57
N TYR A 103 5.72 6.95 4.50
CA TYR A 103 4.52 6.14 4.60
C TYR A 103 4.79 4.79 5.26
N ILE A 104 5.93 4.17 4.96
CA ILE A 104 6.30 2.88 5.56
C ILE A 104 6.57 3.05 7.05
N VAL A 105 7.24 4.13 7.46
CA VAL A 105 7.45 4.42 8.90
C VAL A 105 6.11 4.57 9.61
N ALA A 106 5.18 5.32 9.01
CA ALA A 106 3.83 5.48 9.53
C ALA A 106 3.09 4.15 9.63
N TYR A 107 3.08 3.37 8.55
CA TYR A 107 2.41 2.07 8.47
C TYR A 107 2.88 1.14 9.59
N VAL A 108 4.20 1.00 9.75
CA VAL A 108 4.75 0.13 10.80
C VAL A 108 4.37 0.66 12.17
N ALA A 109 4.49 1.96 12.40
CA ALA A 109 4.23 2.56 13.70
C ALA A 109 2.77 2.36 14.14
N GLU A 110 1.82 2.50 13.22
CA GLU A 110 0.38 2.40 13.50
C GLU A 110 -0.12 0.95 13.54
N ASN A 111 0.34 0.09 12.61
CA ASN A 111 -0.20 -1.27 12.47
C ASN A 111 0.56 -2.32 13.30
N ILE A 112 1.81 -2.06 13.67
CA ILE A 112 2.68 -3.04 14.36
C ILE A 112 3.17 -2.47 15.68
N GLY A 113 3.71 -1.26 15.65
CA GLY A 113 4.16 -0.53 16.82
C GLY A 113 5.27 0.47 16.50
N PRO A 114 5.36 1.59 17.23
CA PRO A 114 6.31 2.64 16.92
C PRO A 114 7.75 2.24 17.23
N GLY A 115 8.69 3.03 16.70
CA GLY A 115 10.10 2.93 17.03
C GLY A 115 10.96 2.15 16.03
N LYS A 116 12.26 2.38 16.15
CA LYS A 116 13.28 1.92 15.20
C LYS A 116 13.39 0.39 15.15
N THR A 117 13.37 -0.27 16.31
CA THR A 117 13.55 -1.72 16.40
C THR A 117 12.41 -2.45 15.68
N THR A 118 11.17 -2.03 15.91
CA THR A 118 9.98 -2.58 15.25
C THR A 118 10.08 -2.43 13.73
N PHE A 119 10.50 -1.26 13.26
CA PHE A 119 10.69 -0.99 11.84
C PHE A 119 11.77 -1.85 11.19
N ILE A 120 12.92 -2.00 11.84
CA ILE A 120 14.02 -2.82 11.32
C ILE A 120 13.59 -4.28 11.20
N ASN A 121 12.92 -4.82 12.24
CA ASN A 121 12.40 -6.19 12.21
C ASN A 121 11.40 -6.38 11.06
N PHE A 122 10.44 -5.46 10.92
CA PHE A 122 9.49 -5.48 9.81
C PHE A 122 10.18 -5.51 8.44
N CYS A 123 11.21 -4.70 8.24
CA CYS A 123 11.95 -4.68 6.97
C CYS A 123 12.65 -6.01 6.67
N PHE A 124 13.17 -6.69 7.70
CA PHE A 124 13.81 -7.99 7.53
C PHE A 124 12.81 -9.11 7.27
N ASP A 125 11.73 -9.15 8.05
CA ASP A 125 10.68 -10.17 7.94
C ASP A 125 10.01 -10.13 6.55
N ASN A 126 9.97 -8.96 5.92
CA ASN A 126 9.38 -8.74 4.60
C ASN A 126 10.43 -8.59 3.46
N GLY A 127 11.73 -8.82 3.73
CA GLY A 127 12.77 -8.77 2.70
C GLY A 127 13.00 -7.40 2.05
N MET A 128 12.55 -6.31 2.69
CA MET A 128 12.62 -4.94 2.18
C MET A 128 14.03 -4.35 2.22
N ALA A 129 14.86 -4.84 3.15
CA ALA A 129 16.22 -4.38 3.36
C ALA A 129 17.22 -5.54 3.38
N GLY A 130 18.33 -5.41 2.64
CA GLY A 130 19.37 -6.43 2.60
C GLY A 130 20.31 -6.43 3.83
N THR A 131 20.34 -5.35 4.60
CA THR A 131 21.18 -5.19 5.80
C THR A 131 20.51 -4.28 6.82
N GLU A 132 20.93 -4.37 8.09
CA GLU A 132 20.42 -3.52 9.17
C GLU A 132 20.70 -2.04 8.89
N ASN A 133 21.88 -1.74 8.33
CA ASN A 133 22.25 -0.39 7.93
C ASN A 133 21.30 0.17 6.85
N SER A 134 20.84 -0.67 5.92
CA SER A 134 19.87 -0.27 4.90
C SER A 134 18.50 0.02 5.52
N ALA A 135 18.01 -0.86 6.40
CA ALA A 135 16.75 -0.65 7.12
C ALA A 135 16.81 0.61 8.00
N ASN A 136 17.93 0.84 8.68
CA ASN A 136 18.15 2.05 9.47
C ASN A 136 18.17 3.30 8.59
N ALA A 137 18.78 3.28 7.40
CA ALA A 137 18.77 4.43 6.50
C ALA A 137 17.35 4.79 6.05
N ILE A 138 16.54 3.80 5.66
CA ILE A 138 15.12 3.98 5.30
C ILE A 138 14.35 4.59 6.48
N TYR A 139 14.49 4.02 7.68
CA TYR A 139 13.82 4.53 8.88
C TYR A 139 14.20 5.98 9.19
N GLN A 140 15.49 6.31 9.14
CA GLN A 140 15.96 7.65 9.48
C GLN A 140 15.48 8.71 8.47
N VAL A 141 15.51 8.39 7.17
CA VAL A 141 15.02 9.30 6.14
C VAL A 141 13.50 9.44 6.22
N GLY A 142 12.74 8.33 6.22
CA GLY A 142 11.29 8.36 6.30
C GLY A 142 10.78 9.08 7.55
N LYS A 143 11.36 8.77 8.72
CA LYS A 143 11.01 9.46 9.97
C LYS A 143 11.43 10.93 9.95
N GLY A 144 12.64 11.23 9.47
CA GLY A 144 13.17 12.60 9.41
C GLY A 144 12.32 13.49 8.51
N ASP A 145 12.00 13.01 7.31
CA ASP A 145 11.17 13.73 6.33
C ASP A 145 9.73 13.85 6.83
N GLY A 146 9.17 12.79 7.41
CA GLY A 146 7.85 12.82 8.02
C GLY A 146 7.74 13.83 9.16
N ILE A 147 8.75 13.95 10.03
CA ILE A 147 8.77 14.95 11.10
C ILE A 147 8.91 16.37 10.51
N TYR A 148 9.81 16.56 9.53
CA TYR A 148 10.03 17.85 8.89
C TYR A 148 8.75 18.37 8.21
N LEU A 149 8.03 17.50 7.49
CA LEU A 149 6.77 17.82 6.82
C LEU A 149 5.56 17.88 7.77
N LYS A 150 5.80 17.76 9.08
CA LYS A 150 4.77 17.73 10.14
C LYS A 150 3.75 16.59 9.99
N LEU A 151 4.16 15.51 9.33
CA LEU A 151 3.37 14.31 9.07
C LEU A 151 3.46 13.28 10.18
N LEU A 152 4.62 13.16 10.82
CA LEU A 152 4.89 12.15 11.85
C LEU A 152 5.27 12.78 13.19
N ASN A 153 4.97 12.05 14.26
CA ASN A 153 5.50 12.28 15.60
C ASN A 153 6.94 11.75 15.72
N LYS A 154 7.60 12.08 16.83
CA LYS A 154 9.00 11.67 17.07
C LYS A 154 9.19 10.15 17.19
N ASP A 155 8.14 9.39 17.47
CA ASP A 155 8.18 7.93 17.57
C ASP A 155 7.83 7.23 16.25
N GLY A 156 7.44 7.98 15.21
CA GLY A 156 7.04 7.47 13.90
C GLY A 156 5.53 7.35 13.72
N THR A 157 4.72 7.53 14.76
CA THR A 157 3.25 7.56 14.64
C THR A 157 2.79 8.75 13.81
N VAL A 158 1.61 8.63 13.20
CA VAL A 158 1.01 9.68 12.37
C VAL A 158 0.62 10.87 13.24
N LYS A 159 1.09 12.04 12.81
CA LYS A 159 0.71 13.34 13.39
C LYS A 159 -0.42 14.00 12.61
N ASP A 160 -0.42 13.87 11.29
CA ASP A 160 -1.38 14.52 10.40
C ASP A 160 -2.16 13.48 9.59
N TRP A 161 -3.20 12.93 10.21
CA TRP A 161 -4.05 11.93 9.59
C TRP A 161 -4.82 12.46 8.37
N ASN A 162 -5.07 13.77 8.30
CA ASN A 162 -5.74 14.35 7.14
C ASN A 162 -4.86 14.21 5.89
N PHE A 163 -3.56 14.52 6.02
CA PHE A 163 -2.62 14.32 4.94
C PHE A 163 -2.56 12.86 4.48
N PHE A 164 -2.42 11.91 5.41
CA PHE A 164 -2.36 10.49 5.06
C PHE A 164 -3.63 10.01 4.38
N ARG A 165 -4.80 10.45 4.85
CA ARG A 165 -6.09 10.15 4.20
C ARG A 165 -6.13 10.67 2.77
N GLN A 166 -5.74 11.93 2.53
CA GLN A 166 -5.65 12.48 1.17
C GLN A 166 -4.61 11.74 0.32
N TRP A 167 -3.47 11.39 0.92
CA TRP A 167 -2.40 10.69 0.23
C TRP A 167 -2.87 9.34 -0.31
N ILE A 168 -3.67 8.63 0.49
CA ILE A 168 -4.34 7.37 0.13
C ILE A 168 -5.47 7.60 -0.89
N ARG A 169 -6.26 8.68 -0.74
CA ARG A 169 -7.58 8.87 -1.40
C ARG A 169 -7.61 9.83 -2.59
N ILE A 170 -6.56 9.98 -3.41
CA ILE A 170 -6.71 10.87 -4.58
C ILE A 170 -7.65 10.26 -5.61
N ASN A 171 -8.95 10.55 -5.45
CA ASN A 171 -9.83 11.20 -6.43
C ASN A 171 -11.32 11.23 -6.02
N GLU A 172 -11.75 11.48 -4.77
CA GLU A 172 -13.18 11.74 -4.49
C GLU A 172 -13.44 12.81 -3.41
N GLU A 173 -14.53 13.57 -3.61
CA GLU A 173 -14.96 14.74 -2.83
C GLU A 173 -15.11 14.47 -1.31
N GLU A 174 -14.79 15.48 -0.49
CA GLU A 174 -14.86 15.40 0.97
C GLU A 174 -16.32 15.17 1.48
N PRO A 175 -16.53 14.28 2.48
CA PRO A 175 -17.82 14.15 3.14
C PRO A 175 -18.16 15.41 3.96
N GLN A 176 -19.42 15.83 3.92
CA GLN A 176 -19.85 17.11 4.50
C GLN A 176 -20.08 17.09 6.02
N THR A 177 -20.01 15.94 6.71
CA THR A 177 -20.15 15.87 8.18
C THR A 177 -19.31 14.78 8.86
N VAL A 178 -18.91 15.05 10.12
CA VAL A 178 -18.09 14.17 10.99
C VAL A 178 -18.85 12.90 11.42
N GLU A 179 -20.18 12.95 11.48
CA GLU A 179 -21.05 11.81 11.80
C GLU A 179 -21.22 10.85 10.62
N GLU A 180 -21.09 11.34 9.39
CA GLU A 180 -21.03 10.50 8.18
C GLU A 180 -19.68 9.78 8.07
N GLU A 181 -18.56 10.46 8.35
CA GLU A 181 -17.21 9.87 8.32
C GLU A 181 -17.04 8.66 9.26
N ALA A 182 -17.66 8.68 10.44
CA ALA A 182 -17.60 7.57 11.41
C ALA A 182 -18.33 6.30 10.95
N LYS A 183 -19.18 6.38 9.92
CA LYS A 183 -19.91 5.24 9.33
C LYS A 183 -19.31 4.73 8.02
N ILE A 184 -18.35 5.45 7.43
CA ILE A 184 -17.74 5.04 6.16
C ILE A 184 -16.72 3.94 6.44
N LYS A 185 -17.12 2.69 6.19
CA LYS A 185 -16.19 1.56 6.16
C LYS A 185 -15.55 1.50 4.77
N ILE A 186 -14.24 1.70 4.73
CA ILE A 186 -13.47 1.65 3.49
C ILE A 186 -13.12 0.21 3.20
N TYR A 187 -13.35 -0.21 1.97
CA TYR A 187 -13.01 -1.54 1.48
C TYR A 187 -12.11 -1.42 0.27
N ASN A 188 -11.09 -2.27 0.20
CA ASN A 188 -10.20 -2.36 -0.96
C ASN A 188 -10.27 -3.76 -1.58
N LYS A 189 -11.47 -4.32 -1.66
CA LYS A 189 -11.72 -5.69 -2.13
C LYS A 189 -12.52 -5.73 -3.42
N LEU A 190 -12.28 -6.76 -4.21
CA LEU A 190 -13.11 -7.08 -5.36
C LEU A 190 -14.44 -7.65 -4.85
N VAL A 191 -15.55 -7.19 -5.41
CA VAL A 191 -16.90 -7.66 -5.10
C VAL A 191 -17.58 -8.14 -6.38
N ARG A 192 -18.59 -9.01 -6.24
CA ARG A 192 -19.42 -9.43 -7.38
C ARG A 192 -20.19 -8.23 -7.96
N ASP A 193 -20.52 -8.31 -9.24
CA ASP A 193 -21.06 -7.18 -10.02
C ASP A 193 -22.32 -6.53 -9.42
N TYR A 194 -23.17 -7.32 -8.77
CA TYR A 194 -24.42 -6.83 -8.17
C TYR A 194 -24.32 -6.43 -6.71
N ILE A 195 -23.17 -6.60 -6.06
CA ILE A 195 -22.98 -6.17 -4.67
C ILE A 195 -23.26 -4.67 -4.47
N PRO A 196 -22.83 -3.75 -5.36
CA PRO A 196 -23.12 -2.33 -5.17
C PRO A 196 -24.63 -2.03 -5.18
N GLU A 197 -25.38 -2.68 -6.08
CA GLU A 197 -26.84 -2.55 -6.13
C GLU A 197 -27.53 -3.13 -4.89
N ILE A 198 -27.05 -4.26 -4.38
CA ILE A 198 -27.54 -4.89 -3.17
C ILE A 198 -27.31 -3.96 -1.96
N ILE A 199 -26.13 -3.34 -1.87
CA ILE A 199 -25.81 -2.36 -0.81
C ILE A 199 -26.76 -1.17 -0.88
N MET A 200 -26.96 -0.59 -2.08
CA MET A 200 -27.90 0.52 -2.29
C MET A 200 -29.34 0.17 -1.90
N LYS A 201 -29.82 -1.03 -2.28
CA LYS A 201 -31.16 -1.53 -1.89
C LYS A 201 -31.30 -1.74 -0.38
N SER A 202 -30.21 -1.97 0.34
CA SER A 202 -30.21 -2.09 1.81
C SER A 202 -30.28 -0.74 2.55
N GLY A 203 -30.40 0.37 1.82
CA GLY A 203 -30.45 1.72 2.39
C GLY A 203 -29.07 2.29 2.75
N LYS A 204 -27.99 1.70 2.23
CA LYS A 204 -26.61 2.17 2.42
C LYS A 204 -26.08 2.73 1.10
N ASN A 205 -25.18 3.69 1.15
CA ASN A 205 -24.46 4.15 -0.04
C ASN A 205 -23.11 3.42 -0.16
N CYS A 206 -22.67 3.17 -1.38
CA CYS A 206 -21.33 2.65 -1.66
C CYS A 206 -20.72 3.34 -2.88
N ILE A 207 -19.40 3.44 -2.85
CA ILE A 207 -18.58 3.95 -3.93
C ILE A 207 -17.85 2.75 -4.54
N VAL A 208 -17.77 2.70 -5.86
CA VAL A 208 -17.06 1.64 -6.57
C VAL A 208 -16.21 2.20 -7.71
N SER A 209 -15.04 1.61 -7.89
CA SER A 209 -14.19 1.78 -9.05
C SER A 209 -14.07 0.47 -9.83
N LYS A 210 -13.76 0.55 -11.12
CA LYS A 210 -13.49 -0.63 -11.95
C LYS A 210 -11.98 -0.81 -12.09
N ALA A 211 -11.49 -1.97 -11.68
CA ALA A 211 -10.10 -2.35 -11.88
C ALA A 211 -9.79 -2.50 -13.38
N ASN A 212 -8.58 -2.10 -13.79
CA ASN A 212 -8.06 -2.46 -15.11
C ASN A 212 -7.71 -3.97 -15.17
N ASN A 213 -7.31 -4.49 -16.33
CA ASN A 213 -7.06 -5.94 -16.49
C ASN A 213 -5.97 -6.49 -15.55
N GLU A 214 -4.86 -5.78 -15.39
CA GLU A 214 -3.74 -6.21 -14.53
C GLU A 214 -4.12 -6.15 -13.05
N GLU A 215 -4.77 -5.05 -12.65
CA GLU A 215 -5.29 -4.87 -11.31
C GLU A 215 -6.37 -5.91 -10.98
N LYS A 216 -7.29 -6.19 -11.92
CA LYS A 216 -8.34 -7.21 -11.76
C LYS A 216 -7.73 -8.59 -11.49
N PHE A 217 -6.70 -8.98 -12.23
CA PHE A 217 -6.03 -10.26 -12.01
C PHE A 217 -5.36 -10.33 -10.63
N SER A 218 -4.70 -9.25 -10.20
CA SER A 218 -4.12 -9.15 -8.85
C SER A 218 -5.18 -9.25 -7.76
N LYS A 219 -6.29 -8.50 -7.91
CA LYS A 219 -7.42 -8.50 -6.98
C LYS A 219 -8.13 -9.85 -6.91
N LEU A 220 -8.25 -10.58 -8.02
CA LEU A 220 -8.81 -11.93 -8.05
C LEU A 220 -7.94 -12.94 -7.28
N LYS A 221 -6.60 -12.82 -7.33
CA LYS A 221 -5.71 -13.66 -6.51
C LYS A 221 -5.91 -13.39 -5.02
N ASN A 222 -6.03 -12.12 -4.63
CA ASN A 222 -6.33 -11.77 -3.24
C ASN A 222 -7.70 -12.28 -2.82
N LYS A 223 -8.70 -12.18 -3.70
CA LYS A 223 -10.04 -12.72 -3.47
C LYS A 223 -10.01 -14.23 -3.29
N LEU A 224 -9.22 -14.97 -4.06
CA LEU A 224 -9.06 -16.42 -3.88
C LEU A 224 -8.54 -16.75 -2.48
N THR A 225 -7.56 -15.99 -1.98
CA THR A 225 -7.05 -16.16 -0.62
C THR A 225 -8.14 -15.85 0.43
N GLU A 226 -8.93 -14.79 0.24
CA GLU A 226 -10.08 -14.44 1.10
C GLU A 226 -11.08 -15.60 1.15
N GLU A 227 -11.59 -16.08 0.01
CA GLU A 227 -12.62 -17.14 -0.01
C GLU A 227 -12.10 -18.48 0.52
N VAL A 228 -10.83 -18.82 0.24
CA VAL A 228 -10.24 -20.03 0.82
C VAL A 228 -10.14 -19.90 2.33
N GLN A 229 -9.78 -18.74 2.86
CA GLN A 229 -9.74 -18.51 4.31
C GLN A 229 -11.13 -18.57 4.93
N GLU A 230 -12.15 -17.97 4.29
CA GLU A 230 -13.55 -18.04 4.71
C GLU A 230 -14.05 -19.49 4.72
N PHE A 231 -13.72 -20.28 3.69
CA PHE A 231 -14.00 -21.72 3.67
C PHE A 231 -13.28 -22.48 4.78
N MET A 232 -12.00 -22.19 5.06
CA MET A 232 -11.26 -22.84 6.14
C MET A 232 -11.82 -22.51 7.53
N GLU A 233 -12.52 -21.39 7.69
CA GLU A 233 -13.17 -20.98 8.94
C GLU A 233 -14.59 -21.53 9.09
N ALA A 234 -15.39 -21.49 8.01
CA ALA A 234 -16.80 -21.84 8.06
C ALA A 234 -17.12 -23.26 7.58
N GLU A 235 -16.22 -23.88 6.79
CA GLU A 235 -16.27 -25.25 6.27
C GLU A 235 -17.62 -25.63 5.62
N ASN A 236 -18.22 -24.72 4.86
CA ASN A 236 -19.56 -24.89 4.30
C ASN A 236 -19.58 -24.82 2.75
N LEU A 237 -20.73 -25.20 2.16
CA LEU A 237 -20.93 -25.27 0.72
C LEU A 237 -20.97 -23.89 0.03
N GLU A 238 -21.41 -22.85 0.75
CA GLU A 238 -21.51 -21.48 0.23
C GLU A 238 -20.11 -20.93 -0.06
N GLU A 239 -19.19 -21.04 0.90
CA GLU A 239 -17.80 -20.58 0.71
C GLU A 239 -17.07 -21.39 -0.39
N LEU A 240 -17.35 -22.69 -0.53
CA LEU A 240 -16.82 -23.48 -1.65
C LEU A 240 -17.32 -23.00 -3.01
N ALA A 241 -18.58 -22.54 -3.09
CA ALA A 241 -19.12 -21.97 -4.32
C ALA A 241 -18.47 -20.62 -4.63
N ASP A 242 -18.16 -19.81 -3.61
CA ASP A 242 -17.41 -18.56 -3.78
C ASP A 242 -15.97 -18.81 -4.25
N VAL A 243 -15.27 -19.82 -3.70
CA VAL A 243 -13.98 -20.26 -4.24
C VAL A 243 -14.09 -20.65 -5.72
N MET A 244 -15.12 -21.41 -6.09
CA MET A 244 -15.33 -21.85 -7.47
C MET A 244 -15.55 -20.67 -8.43
N GLU A 245 -16.34 -19.68 -8.04
CA GLU A 245 -16.57 -18.46 -8.82
C GLU A 245 -15.24 -17.73 -9.11
N VAL A 246 -14.40 -17.59 -8.08
CA VAL A 246 -13.10 -16.92 -8.23
C VAL A 246 -12.18 -17.70 -9.18
N LEU A 247 -12.20 -19.04 -9.15
CA LEU A 247 -11.43 -19.87 -10.08
C LEU A 247 -11.86 -19.65 -11.54
N PHE A 248 -13.16 -19.52 -11.81
CA PHE A 248 -13.66 -19.21 -13.16
C PHE A 248 -13.25 -17.80 -13.60
N ALA A 249 -13.37 -16.81 -12.73
CA ALA A 249 -12.94 -15.44 -13.02
C ALA A 249 -11.43 -15.33 -13.29
N LEU A 250 -10.61 -16.12 -12.57
CA LEU A 250 -9.17 -16.23 -12.80
C LEU A 250 -8.86 -16.93 -14.14
N ALA A 251 -9.55 -18.02 -14.47
CA ALA A 251 -9.40 -18.69 -15.76
C ALA A 251 -9.72 -17.75 -16.92
N ASN A 252 -10.81 -16.98 -16.81
CA ASN A 252 -11.19 -15.97 -17.79
C ASN A 252 -10.12 -14.88 -17.95
N SER A 253 -9.55 -14.41 -16.84
CA SER A 253 -8.46 -13.41 -16.85
C SER A 253 -7.16 -13.95 -17.50
N LEU A 254 -6.98 -15.28 -17.52
CA LEU A 254 -5.89 -15.97 -18.20
C LEU A 254 -6.22 -16.32 -19.67
N GLY A 255 -7.42 -15.99 -20.15
CA GLY A 255 -7.86 -16.26 -21.52
C GLY A 255 -8.52 -17.63 -21.74
N TYR A 256 -8.94 -18.31 -20.67
CA TYR A 256 -9.63 -19.60 -20.74
C TYR A 256 -11.12 -19.46 -20.40
N SER A 257 -11.96 -20.27 -21.06
CA SER A 257 -13.37 -20.40 -20.70
C SER A 257 -13.57 -21.33 -19.50
N GLU A 258 -14.77 -21.33 -18.93
CA GLU A 258 -15.15 -22.31 -17.91
C GLU A 258 -15.06 -23.74 -18.45
N ASP A 259 -15.48 -23.95 -19.70
CA ASP A 259 -15.40 -25.24 -20.39
C ASP A 259 -13.95 -25.71 -20.54
N ASP A 260 -13.00 -24.80 -20.80
CA ASP A 260 -11.57 -25.13 -20.87
C ASP A 260 -11.05 -25.60 -19.51
N LEU A 261 -11.40 -24.88 -18.43
CA LEU A 261 -11.00 -25.24 -17.07
C LEU A 261 -11.59 -26.60 -16.66
N MET A 262 -12.88 -26.81 -16.95
CA MET A 262 -13.58 -28.06 -16.65
C MET A 262 -13.03 -29.24 -17.48
N SER A 263 -12.72 -29.00 -18.76
CA SER A 263 -12.07 -30.00 -19.62
C SER A 263 -10.67 -30.36 -19.12
N MET A 264 -9.88 -29.37 -18.66
CA MET A 264 -8.58 -29.61 -18.07
C MET A 264 -8.67 -30.40 -16.75
N ARG A 265 -9.64 -30.09 -15.90
CA ARG A 265 -9.95 -30.85 -14.67
C ARG A 265 -10.30 -32.30 -15.01
N ALA A 266 -11.17 -32.53 -15.99
CA ALA A 266 -11.58 -33.87 -16.43
C ALA A 266 -10.38 -34.69 -16.95
N LYS A 267 -9.55 -34.11 -17.82
CA LYS A 267 -8.32 -34.75 -18.33
C LYS A 267 -7.37 -35.17 -17.20
N LYS A 268 -7.15 -34.29 -16.21
CA LYS A 268 -6.31 -34.63 -15.05
C LYS A 268 -6.91 -35.76 -14.21
N ARG A 269 -8.23 -35.74 -14.01
CA ARG A 269 -8.96 -36.78 -13.27
C ARG A 269 -8.91 -38.13 -13.98
N GLU A 270 -9.03 -38.16 -15.30
CA GLU A 270 -8.86 -39.39 -16.09
C GLU A 270 -7.44 -39.94 -15.99
N ALA A 271 -6.43 -39.06 -16.11
CA ALA A 271 -5.03 -39.47 -16.11
C ALA A 271 -4.48 -39.86 -14.72
N ARG A 272 -5.02 -39.30 -13.63
CA ARG A 272 -4.44 -39.40 -12.27
C ARG A 272 -5.42 -39.81 -11.18
N GLY A 273 -6.70 -40.00 -11.51
CA GLY A 273 -7.77 -40.17 -10.52
C GLY A 273 -8.20 -38.85 -9.87
N GLY A 274 -9.20 -38.93 -9.00
CA GLY A 274 -9.56 -37.86 -8.08
C GLY A 274 -9.04 -38.14 -6.67
N PHE A 275 -9.69 -37.55 -5.67
CA PHE A 275 -9.32 -37.69 -4.25
C PHE A 275 -10.25 -38.64 -3.49
N GLU A 276 -11.08 -39.44 -4.18
CA GLU A 276 -12.12 -40.29 -3.59
C GLU A 276 -11.54 -41.36 -2.64
N GLU A 277 -10.36 -41.88 -2.98
CA GLU A 277 -9.68 -42.91 -2.19
C GLU A 277 -8.92 -42.33 -0.98
N GLY A 278 -8.80 -41.00 -0.86
CA GLY A 278 -8.14 -40.35 0.28
C GLY A 278 -6.66 -40.72 0.48
N ILE A 279 -5.95 -41.06 -0.59
CA ILE A 279 -4.56 -41.56 -0.53
C ILE A 279 -3.60 -40.47 -0.03
N ILE A 280 -2.85 -40.77 1.03
CA ILE A 280 -1.78 -39.92 1.59
C ILE A 280 -0.42 -40.53 1.23
N LEU A 281 0.43 -39.77 0.54
CA LEU A 281 1.80 -40.18 0.22
C LEU A 281 2.73 -39.88 1.39
N GLU A 282 3.18 -40.89 2.11
CA GLU A 282 4.05 -40.69 3.29
C GLU A 282 5.52 -40.54 2.93
N LYS A 283 6.06 -41.38 2.03
CA LYS A 283 7.50 -41.39 1.67
C LYS A 283 7.72 -41.90 0.25
N VAL A 284 8.74 -41.36 -0.41
CA VAL A 284 9.25 -41.83 -1.72
C VAL A 284 10.76 -42.08 -1.56
N TYR A 285 11.26 -43.19 -2.10
CA TYR A 285 12.68 -43.50 -2.11
C TYR A 285 13.12 -43.89 -3.52
N GLU A 286 14.32 -43.51 -3.89
CA GLU A 286 14.96 -43.95 -5.13
C GLU A 286 15.41 -45.41 -5.00
N LYS A 287 15.35 -46.15 -6.11
CA LYS A 287 15.85 -47.51 -6.19
C LYS A 287 17.37 -47.55 -6.32
#